data_AF-A0AAN8T7N9-F1
#
_entry.id   AF-A0AAN8T7N9-F1
#
_cell.length_a   1.000
_cell.length_b   1.000
_cell.length_c   1.000
_cell.angle_alpha   90.00
_cell.angle_beta   90.00
_cell.angle_gamma   90.00
#
_symmetry.space_group_name_H-M   'P 1'
#
loop_
_entity.id
_entity.type
_entity.pdbx_description
1 polymer ?
#
loop_
_entity_poly.entity_id
_entity_poly.type
_entity_poly.pdbx_seq_one_letter_code
_entity_poly.pdbx_strand_id
1 'polypeptide(L)'
;MPFRSSCSLQASARVDPKPSDPVPISGPPLSRIGHLGSLESPSSAPGASQVCTDVINCLEQSPPDGMARIESLQRSASAIMELVNEKVEAGRHLEAFSIQLVILAIWKQALDICHTQAASAIEGSPSQETIRLKEMMKKGQVSLSIKEHLDASNILGPENVCSHIEKTFLGEVGNAEELAKHIEPGNTEVPDAMEMIFQSALALGRKGAVDEYMSRAENAVMFYSKAVRLLAFLQVEAPSLILNPPFSLTNSDRYRLQNYIDVLNNRQSVSKSQMMALLKCEDQHCSP
;
A
#
# COMPACT_ATOMS: atom_id res chain seq x y z
N MET A 1 -14.13 1.07 64.95
CA MET A 1 -12.99 1.95 65.32
C MET A 1 -12.15 2.18 64.06
N PRO A 2 -12.22 3.37 63.43
CA PRO A 2 -11.42 3.69 62.25
C PRO A 2 -10.19 4.51 62.64
N PHE A 3 -9.03 4.20 62.05
CA PHE A 3 -7.88 5.09 62.07
C PHE A 3 -7.92 6.01 60.85
N ARG A 4 -8.24 7.28 61.11
CA ARG A 4 -7.96 8.42 60.22
C ARG A 4 -6.45 8.71 60.27
N SER A 5 -5.85 8.99 59.13
CA SER A 5 -4.68 9.87 59.06
C SER A 5 -4.86 10.80 57.86
N SER A 6 -4.79 12.10 58.15
CA SER A 6 -5.00 13.23 57.24
C SER A 6 -3.68 13.96 57.09
N CYS A 7 -3.29 14.31 55.87
CA CYS A 7 -2.41 15.43 55.48
C CYS A 7 -2.08 15.25 53.98
N SER A 8 -1.96 16.25 53.13
CA SER A 8 -2.20 17.69 53.15
C SER A 8 -2.14 18.12 51.67
N LEU A 9 -3.12 18.89 51.19
CA LEU A 9 -3.08 19.52 49.88
C LEU A 9 -2.00 20.62 49.89
N GLN A 10 -1.01 20.51 49.03
CA GLN A 10 -0.16 21.65 48.66
C GLN A 10 -0.34 21.95 47.18
N ALA A 11 -0.90 23.13 46.95
CA ALA A 11 -1.01 23.80 45.67
C ALA A 11 0.40 24.03 45.10
N SER A 12 0.67 23.48 43.92
CA SER A 12 1.83 23.87 43.13
C SER A 12 1.42 25.03 42.23
N ALA A 13 2.00 26.19 42.49
CA ALA A 13 1.80 27.41 41.72
C ALA A 13 2.25 27.21 40.27
N ARG A 14 1.37 27.52 39.32
CA ARG A 14 1.73 27.72 37.92
C ARG A 14 2.70 28.89 37.83
N VAL A 15 3.86 28.65 37.26
CA VAL A 15 4.77 29.70 36.81
C VAL A 15 4.68 29.68 35.29
N ASP A 16 3.98 30.65 34.72
CA ASP A 16 3.88 30.84 33.28
C ASP A 16 5.25 31.32 32.73
N PRO A 17 5.83 30.68 31.70
CA PRO A 17 7.01 31.19 31.06
C PRO A 17 6.66 32.38 30.15
N LYS A 18 7.30 33.50 30.41
CA LYS A 18 7.28 34.73 29.61
C LYS A 18 7.70 34.45 28.16
N PRO A 19 6.95 34.90 27.14
CA PRO A 19 7.39 34.80 25.74
C PRO A 19 8.56 35.76 25.51
N SER A 20 9.68 35.23 25.05
CA SER A 20 10.83 36.02 24.58
C SER A 20 10.63 36.37 23.10
N ASP A 21 10.75 37.64 22.76
CA ASP A 21 10.62 38.14 21.38
C ASP A 21 11.72 37.60 20.45
N PRO A 22 11.41 37.30 19.18
CA PRO A 22 12.38 36.75 18.22
C PRO A 22 13.37 37.82 17.73
N VAL A 23 14.66 37.50 17.82
CA VAL A 23 15.76 38.32 17.29
C VAL A 23 15.84 38.15 15.76
N PRO A 24 15.92 39.23 14.96
CA PRO A 24 16.03 39.14 13.51
C PRO A 24 17.45 38.71 13.08
N ILE A 25 17.53 37.63 12.28
CA ILE A 25 18.77 37.15 11.68
C ILE A 25 19.11 38.05 10.48
N SER A 26 20.15 38.86 10.63
CA SER A 26 20.72 39.67 9.55
C SER A 26 21.59 38.79 8.64
N GLY A 27 21.24 38.76 7.35
CA GLY A 27 22.03 38.10 6.31
C GLY A 27 23.24 38.94 5.87
N PRO A 28 24.34 38.32 5.39
CA PRO A 28 25.52 39.01 4.89
C PRO A 28 25.30 39.60 3.47
N PRO A 29 26.05 40.66 3.09
CA PRO A 29 25.70 41.57 2.01
C PRO A 29 26.10 41.09 0.60
N LEU A 30 25.27 41.48 -0.37
CA LEU A 30 25.48 41.36 -1.81
C LEU A 30 26.61 42.29 -2.27
N SER A 31 27.71 41.75 -2.80
CA SER A 31 28.72 42.53 -3.52
C SER A 31 28.44 42.49 -5.03
N ARG A 32 28.03 43.65 -5.58
CA ARG A 32 27.96 43.97 -7.01
C ARG A 32 29.36 44.29 -7.58
N ILE A 33 29.68 43.70 -8.72
CA ILE A 33 30.50 44.23 -9.82
C ILE A 33 29.73 43.78 -11.09
N GLY A 34 29.27 44.60 -12.04
CA GLY A 34 29.89 45.70 -12.78
C GLY A 34 30.06 45.22 -14.25
N HIS A 35 29.04 45.27 -15.11
CA HIS A 35 28.65 46.31 -16.08
C HIS A 35 29.41 46.31 -17.43
N LEU A 36 28.64 46.20 -18.54
CA LEU A 36 28.82 46.57 -19.98
C LEU A 36 28.42 45.41 -20.90
N GLY A 37 27.67 45.54 -22.00
CA GLY A 37 26.94 46.61 -22.69
C GLY A 37 25.89 45.93 -23.61
N SER A 38 24.71 46.51 -23.82
CA SER A 38 24.36 47.52 -24.82
C SER A 38 23.86 46.95 -26.17
N LEU A 39 22.62 47.36 -26.49
CA LEU A 39 21.96 47.59 -27.79
C LEU A 39 21.22 46.44 -28.53
N GLU A 40 19.90 46.71 -28.65
CA GLU A 40 19.00 46.59 -29.82
C GLU A 40 18.45 45.23 -30.30
N SER A 41 17.11 45.21 -30.33
CA SER A 41 16.15 44.31 -31.01
C SER A 41 16.26 44.43 -32.56
N PRO A 42 15.63 43.61 -33.45
CA PRO A 42 14.28 43.03 -33.33
C PRO A 42 14.01 41.62 -33.95
N SER A 43 12.84 41.08 -33.60
CA SER A 43 11.91 40.25 -34.42
C SER A 43 12.47 39.17 -35.36
N SER A 44 12.20 37.89 -35.01
CA SER A 44 11.71 36.86 -35.96
C SER A 44 11.20 35.62 -35.19
N ALA A 45 9.94 35.24 -35.43
CA ALA A 45 9.41 33.88 -35.21
C ALA A 45 9.44 33.12 -36.56
N PRO A 46 9.06 31.84 -36.69
CA PRO A 46 8.76 30.79 -35.70
C PRO A 46 9.64 29.52 -35.92
N GLY A 47 9.94 28.78 -34.86
CA GLY A 47 10.63 27.49 -34.98
C GLY A 47 10.26 26.59 -33.81
N ALA A 48 9.54 25.52 -34.12
CA ALA A 48 9.12 24.50 -33.17
C ALA A 48 10.33 23.95 -32.39
N SER A 49 10.26 23.98 -31.06
CA SER A 49 11.09 23.13 -30.22
C SER A 49 10.23 22.54 -29.11
N GLN A 50 9.84 21.32 -29.41
CA GLN A 50 9.39 20.24 -28.55
C GLN A 50 9.49 20.51 -27.03
N VAL A 51 8.32 20.51 -26.43
CA VAL A 51 8.02 20.09 -25.06
C VAL A 51 8.95 18.96 -24.62
N CYS A 52 9.77 19.21 -23.60
CA CYS A 52 10.44 18.16 -22.84
C CYS A 52 10.11 18.35 -21.36
N THR A 53 8.93 17.84 -20.98
CA THR A 53 8.58 17.47 -19.61
C THR A 53 8.05 16.04 -19.65
N ASP A 54 8.93 15.10 -19.96
CA ASP A 54 8.66 13.66 -19.93
C ASP A 54 9.76 12.98 -19.09
N VAL A 55 9.69 13.18 -17.77
CA VAL A 55 10.43 12.37 -16.79
C VAL A 55 9.54 11.99 -15.58
N ILE A 56 8.25 12.33 -15.62
CA ILE A 56 7.26 11.93 -14.61
C ILE A 56 6.13 11.19 -15.32
N ASN A 57 6.44 10.05 -15.94
CA ASN A 57 5.38 9.14 -16.41
C ASN A 57 5.79 7.66 -16.56
N CYS A 58 6.97 7.25 -16.08
CA CYS A 58 7.42 5.86 -16.25
C CYS A 58 7.02 4.90 -15.11
N LEU A 59 6.26 5.36 -14.11
CA LEU A 59 5.83 4.54 -12.97
C LEU A 59 4.32 4.63 -12.69
N GLU A 60 3.57 5.35 -13.51
CA GLU A 60 2.13 5.60 -13.34
C GLU A 60 1.27 4.63 -14.16
N GLN A 61 1.74 3.39 -14.35
CA GLN A 61 0.97 2.38 -15.05
C GLN A 61 0.36 1.41 -14.03
N SER A 62 -0.91 1.65 -13.70
CA SER A 62 -1.83 0.55 -13.40
C SER A 62 -1.57 -0.59 -14.39
N PRO A 63 -1.54 -1.87 -13.96
CA PRO A 63 -1.24 -2.97 -14.87
C PRO A 63 -2.11 -2.87 -16.13
N PRO A 64 -1.50 -2.85 -17.33
CA PRO A 64 -2.24 -2.65 -18.58
C PRO A 64 -3.16 -3.83 -18.91
N ASP A 65 -2.89 -4.99 -18.30
CA ASP A 65 -3.71 -6.19 -18.36
C ASP A 65 -4.62 -6.26 -17.11
N GLY A 66 -5.94 -6.27 -17.33
CA GLY A 66 -6.91 -6.29 -16.24
C GLY A 66 -6.79 -7.53 -15.34
N MET A 67 -6.24 -8.65 -15.85
CA MET A 67 -5.94 -9.82 -15.03
C MET A 67 -4.83 -9.54 -14.01
N ALA A 68 -3.73 -8.93 -14.44
CA ALA A 68 -2.65 -8.53 -13.53
C ALA A 68 -3.13 -7.51 -12.47
N ARG A 69 -4.07 -6.63 -12.84
CA ARG A 69 -4.70 -5.70 -11.90
C ARG A 69 -5.61 -6.42 -10.91
N ILE A 70 -6.40 -7.39 -11.34
CA ILE A 70 -7.22 -8.24 -10.45
C ILE A 70 -6.34 -8.94 -9.41
N GLU A 71 -5.22 -9.55 -9.83
CA GLU A 71 -4.28 -10.18 -8.90
C GLU A 71 -3.69 -9.18 -7.89
N SER A 72 -3.44 -7.95 -8.34
CA SER A 72 -2.95 -6.87 -7.48
C SER A 72 -3.97 -6.45 -6.42
N LEU A 73 -5.23 -6.31 -6.81
CA LEU A 73 -6.35 -6.04 -5.92
C LEU A 73 -6.54 -7.21 -4.91
N GLN A 74 -6.48 -8.46 -5.36
CA GLN A 74 -6.56 -9.63 -4.48
C GLN A 74 -5.44 -9.67 -3.43
N ARG A 75 -4.20 -9.42 -3.85
CA ARG A 75 -3.04 -9.32 -2.95
C ARG A 75 -3.22 -8.20 -1.93
N SER A 76 -3.78 -7.07 -2.35
CA SER A 76 -4.08 -5.94 -1.47
C SER A 76 -5.18 -6.27 -0.47
N ALA A 77 -6.30 -6.86 -0.92
CA ALA A 77 -7.39 -7.31 -0.05
C ALA A 77 -6.90 -8.29 1.01
N SER A 78 -6.08 -9.28 0.62
CA SER A 78 -5.49 -10.24 1.55
C SER A 78 -4.58 -9.56 2.59
N ALA A 79 -3.74 -8.62 2.19
CA ALA A 79 -2.87 -7.89 3.12
C ALA A 79 -3.66 -7.01 4.10
N ILE A 80 -4.74 -6.38 3.64
CA ILE A 80 -5.60 -5.52 4.47
C ILE A 80 -6.50 -6.36 5.38
N MET A 81 -6.90 -7.57 4.96
CA MET A 81 -7.68 -8.50 5.77
C MET A 81 -6.94 -8.90 7.06
N GLU A 82 -5.61 -9.08 6.99
CA GLU A 82 -4.81 -9.31 8.19
C GLU A 82 -4.96 -8.16 9.19
N LEU A 83 -5.04 -6.91 8.72
CA LEU A 83 -5.24 -5.74 9.56
C LEU A 83 -6.66 -5.71 10.16
N VAL A 84 -7.69 -6.09 9.40
CA VAL A 84 -9.07 -6.23 9.93
C VAL A 84 -9.06 -7.21 11.11
N ASN A 85 -8.46 -8.38 10.93
CA ASN A 85 -8.36 -9.39 11.99
C ASN A 85 -7.63 -8.84 13.23
N GLU A 86 -6.51 -8.14 13.05
CA GLU A 86 -5.81 -7.49 14.18
C GLU A 86 -6.69 -6.46 14.93
N LYS A 87 -7.58 -5.74 14.24
CA LYS A 87 -8.52 -4.81 14.88
C LYS A 87 -9.64 -5.53 15.62
N VAL A 88 -10.15 -6.64 15.06
CA VAL A 88 -11.18 -7.49 15.70
C VAL A 88 -10.65 -8.11 16.98
N GLU A 89 -9.45 -8.70 16.94
CA GLU A 89 -8.82 -9.30 18.12
C GLU A 89 -8.53 -8.27 19.22
N ALA A 90 -8.33 -7.00 18.84
CA ALA A 90 -8.17 -5.90 19.77
C ALA A 90 -9.50 -5.31 20.30
N GLY A 91 -10.65 -5.87 19.91
CA GLY A 91 -11.98 -5.38 20.27
C GLY A 91 -12.37 -4.05 19.62
N ARG A 92 -11.61 -3.59 18.61
CA ARG A 92 -11.83 -2.31 17.92
C ARG A 92 -12.71 -2.50 16.69
N HIS A 93 -13.95 -2.92 16.91
CA HIS A 93 -14.88 -3.30 15.85
C HIS A 93 -15.20 -2.17 14.86
N LEU A 94 -15.30 -0.91 15.32
CA LEU A 94 -15.53 0.22 14.41
C LEU A 94 -14.32 0.48 13.48
N GLU A 95 -13.09 0.36 13.99
CA GLU A 95 -11.90 0.44 13.15
C GLU A 95 -11.87 -0.70 12.14
N ALA A 96 -12.09 -1.94 12.61
CA ALA A 96 -12.18 -3.12 11.76
C ALA A 96 -13.21 -2.95 10.64
N PHE A 97 -14.40 -2.46 10.99
CA PHE A 97 -15.48 -2.20 10.05
C PHE A 97 -15.11 -1.16 9.00
N SER A 98 -14.52 -0.03 9.39
CA SER A 98 -14.09 0.99 8.41
C SER A 98 -13.05 0.46 7.42
N ILE A 99 -12.13 -0.41 7.86
CA ILE A 99 -11.14 -1.07 6.99
C ILE A 99 -11.81 -2.15 6.12
N GLN A 100 -12.80 -2.87 6.65
CA GLN A 100 -13.61 -3.82 5.90
C GLN A 100 -14.34 -3.16 4.71
N LEU A 101 -14.79 -1.91 4.87
CA LEU A 101 -15.36 -1.13 3.75
C LEU A 101 -14.34 -0.87 2.63
N VAL A 102 -13.05 -0.73 2.96
CA VAL A 102 -11.98 -0.63 1.96
C VAL A 102 -11.81 -1.95 1.22
N ILE A 103 -11.85 -3.09 1.92
CA ILE A 103 -11.82 -4.42 1.29
C ILE A 103 -13.00 -4.60 0.33
N LEU A 104 -14.21 -4.17 0.73
CA LEU A 104 -15.38 -4.17 -0.16
C LEU A 104 -15.17 -3.28 -1.39
N ALA A 105 -14.57 -2.11 -1.24
CA ALA A 105 -14.25 -1.24 -2.37
C ALA A 105 -13.23 -1.89 -3.34
N ILE A 106 -12.24 -2.62 -2.81
CA ILE A 106 -11.27 -3.38 -3.62
C ILE A 106 -11.97 -4.46 -4.43
N TRP A 107 -12.83 -5.26 -3.79
CA TRP A 107 -13.54 -6.33 -4.49
C TRP A 107 -14.57 -5.80 -5.48
N LYS A 108 -15.23 -4.68 -5.18
CA LYS A 108 -16.08 -3.98 -6.14
C LYS A 108 -15.29 -3.54 -7.38
N GLN A 109 -14.11 -2.95 -7.19
CA GLN A 109 -13.24 -2.55 -8.29
C GLN A 109 -12.80 -3.77 -9.13
N ALA A 110 -12.53 -4.91 -8.50
CA ALA A 110 -12.20 -6.15 -9.20
C ALA A 110 -13.39 -6.67 -10.05
N LEU A 111 -14.61 -6.64 -9.50
CA LEU A 111 -15.83 -6.98 -10.24
C LEU A 111 -16.04 -6.07 -11.45
N ASP A 112 -15.87 -4.77 -11.28
CA ASP A 112 -16.04 -3.79 -12.36
C ASP A 112 -15.06 -4.07 -13.52
N ILE A 113 -13.81 -4.46 -13.22
CA ILE A 113 -12.82 -4.87 -14.23
C ILE A 113 -13.28 -6.15 -14.95
N CYS A 114 -13.70 -7.18 -14.21
CA CYS A 114 -14.17 -8.44 -14.80
C CYS A 114 -15.36 -8.23 -15.74
N HIS A 115 -16.36 -7.45 -15.31
CA HIS A 115 -17.54 -7.16 -16.13
C HIS A 115 -17.20 -6.36 -17.38
N THR A 116 -16.32 -5.35 -17.25
CA THR A 116 -15.86 -4.54 -18.39
C THR A 116 -15.13 -5.41 -19.42
N GLN A 117 -14.26 -6.32 -18.96
CA GLN A 117 -13.56 -7.25 -19.83
C GLN A 117 -14.51 -8.23 -20.52
N ALA A 118 -15.47 -8.79 -19.79
CA ALA A 118 -16.49 -9.67 -20.36
C ALA A 118 -17.32 -8.97 -21.44
N ALA A 119 -17.73 -7.72 -21.21
CA ALA A 119 -18.45 -6.91 -22.21
C ALA A 119 -17.59 -6.65 -23.46
N SER A 120 -16.31 -6.32 -23.28
CA SER A 120 -15.38 -6.07 -24.40
C SER A 120 -15.10 -7.31 -25.25
N ALA A 121 -15.13 -8.51 -24.65
CA ALA A 121 -14.96 -9.78 -25.36
C ALA A 121 -16.20 -10.17 -26.19
N ILE A 122 -17.38 -9.66 -25.85
CA ILE A 122 -18.64 -9.90 -26.59
C ILE A 122 -18.75 -8.94 -27.79
N GLU A 123 -18.23 -7.72 -27.68
CA GLU A 123 -18.29 -6.70 -28.74
C GLU A 123 -17.12 -6.77 -29.74
N GLY A 124 -16.01 -7.43 -29.37
CA GLY A 124 -14.84 -7.62 -30.24
C GLY A 124 -14.93 -8.89 -31.11
N SER A 125 -14.79 -8.75 -32.43
CA SER A 125 -14.50 -9.87 -33.34
C SER A 125 -13.33 -10.70 -32.78
N PRO A 126 -13.37 -12.05 -32.84
CA PRO A 126 -12.36 -12.89 -32.18
C PRO A 126 -11.00 -12.56 -32.80
N SER A 127 -10.16 -11.85 -32.05
CA SER A 127 -8.82 -11.51 -32.50
C SER A 127 -8.03 -12.81 -32.68
N GLN A 128 -7.14 -12.79 -33.67
CA GLN A 128 -6.40 -13.93 -34.22
C GLN A 128 -5.59 -14.74 -33.16
N GLU A 129 -5.43 -14.18 -31.97
CA GLU A 129 -4.77 -14.77 -30.80
C GLU A 129 -5.58 -15.92 -30.18
N THR A 130 -6.91 -15.77 -30.08
CA THR A 130 -7.81 -16.81 -29.56
C THR A 130 -7.84 -18.05 -30.45
N ILE A 131 -7.66 -17.87 -31.77
CA ILE A 131 -7.60 -18.98 -32.74
C ILE A 131 -6.26 -19.70 -32.62
N ARG A 132 -5.14 -18.98 -32.46
CA ARG A 132 -3.81 -19.57 -32.27
C ARG A 132 -3.68 -20.37 -30.98
N LEU A 133 -4.24 -19.89 -29.87
CA LEU A 133 -4.23 -20.62 -28.59
C LEU A 133 -5.04 -21.93 -28.66
N LYS A 134 -6.21 -21.92 -29.31
CA LYS A 134 -7.04 -23.12 -29.52
C LYS A 134 -6.37 -24.15 -30.43
N GLU A 135 -5.57 -23.71 -31.40
CA GLU A 135 -4.80 -24.59 -32.28
C GLU A 135 -3.59 -25.22 -31.55
N MET A 136 -2.95 -24.49 -30.64
CA MET A 136 -1.83 -25.00 -29.83
C MET A 136 -2.30 -26.04 -28.80
N MET A 137 -3.49 -25.87 -28.21
CA MET A 137 -4.06 -26.84 -27.27
C MET A 137 -4.50 -28.16 -27.93
N LYS A 138 -4.78 -28.17 -29.24
CA LYS A 138 -5.11 -29.40 -29.98
C LYS A 138 -3.91 -30.31 -30.28
N LYS A 139 -2.67 -29.84 -30.08
CA LYS A 139 -1.46 -30.57 -30.50
C LYS A 139 -0.54 -31.01 -29.35
N GLY A 140 -0.90 -30.74 -28.09
CA GLY A 140 -0.02 -30.90 -26.93
C GLY A 140 -0.52 -31.91 -25.88
N GLN A 141 -1.07 -33.05 -26.28
CA GLN A 141 -1.38 -34.14 -25.34
C GLN A 141 -0.22 -35.13 -25.28
N VAL A 142 0.85 -34.76 -24.57
CA VAL A 142 1.89 -35.71 -24.13
C VAL A 142 2.35 -35.34 -22.72
N SER A 143 1.91 -36.15 -21.76
CA SER A 143 2.45 -36.48 -20.43
C SER A 143 3.37 -35.48 -19.71
N LEU A 144 3.05 -35.18 -18.45
CA LEU A 144 3.95 -35.45 -17.31
C LEU A 144 3.22 -35.24 -15.97
N SER A 145 3.54 -36.11 -15.03
CA SER A 145 2.87 -36.30 -13.75
C SER A 145 3.62 -35.63 -12.60
N ILE A 146 2.85 -35.15 -11.61
CA ILE A 146 3.19 -35.02 -10.17
C ILE A 146 4.35 -34.07 -9.82
N LYS A 147 4.02 -32.92 -9.22
CA LYS A 147 4.31 -32.62 -7.80
C LYS A 147 3.55 -31.36 -7.33
N GLU A 148 2.69 -31.55 -6.34
CA GLU A 148 1.93 -30.52 -5.61
C GLU A 148 2.87 -29.62 -4.80
N HIS A 149 2.81 -28.31 -5.04
CA HIS A 149 2.67 -27.27 -4.02
C HIS A 149 2.58 -25.88 -4.71
N LEU A 150 1.58 -25.08 -4.32
CA LEU A 150 1.33 -23.68 -4.69
C LEU A 150 0.53 -23.41 -5.98
N ASP A 151 -0.35 -22.40 -5.87
CA ASP A 151 -1.23 -21.77 -6.86
C ASP A 151 -2.53 -22.48 -7.27
N ALA A 152 -3.52 -22.40 -6.38
CA ALA A 152 -4.93 -22.50 -6.76
C ALA A 152 -5.38 -21.35 -7.69
N SER A 153 -4.61 -20.26 -7.80
CA SER A 153 -4.97 -19.09 -8.60
C SER A 153 -4.62 -19.23 -10.09
N ASN A 154 -3.65 -20.09 -10.44
CA ASN A 154 -3.10 -20.16 -11.81
C ASN A 154 -3.79 -21.18 -12.74
N ILE A 155 -4.88 -21.83 -12.29
CA ILE A 155 -5.63 -22.82 -13.09
C ILE A 155 -7.04 -22.32 -13.45
N LEU A 156 -7.40 -21.12 -12.98
CA LEU A 156 -8.72 -20.55 -13.16
C LEU A 156 -8.69 -19.63 -14.40
N GLY A 157 -9.31 -20.05 -15.51
CA GLY A 157 -9.60 -19.17 -16.65
C GLY A 157 -10.36 -17.86 -16.34
N PRO A 158 -10.80 -17.10 -17.35
CA PRO A 158 -11.41 -15.78 -17.12
C PRO A 158 -12.79 -15.85 -16.43
N GLU A 159 -13.64 -16.80 -16.81
CA GLU A 159 -15.02 -16.91 -16.30
C GLU A 159 -15.09 -17.41 -14.85
N ASN A 160 -14.16 -18.28 -14.46
CA ASN A 160 -14.08 -18.82 -13.12
C ASN A 160 -13.36 -17.85 -12.15
N VAL A 161 -12.57 -16.89 -12.64
CA VAL A 161 -12.08 -15.77 -11.82
C VAL A 161 -13.21 -14.80 -11.47
N CYS A 162 -14.10 -14.45 -12.40
CA CYS A 162 -15.24 -13.55 -12.12
C CYS A 162 -16.17 -14.14 -11.05
N SER A 163 -16.60 -15.39 -11.21
CA SER A 163 -17.45 -16.07 -10.22
C SER A 163 -16.77 -16.25 -8.86
N HIS A 164 -15.45 -16.43 -8.83
CA HIS A 164 -14.69 -16.46 -7.58
C HIS A 164 -14.71 -15.09 -6.87
N ILE A 165 -14.52 -14.00 -7.62
CA ILE A 165 -14.56 -12.63 -7.09
C ILE A 165 -15.96 -12.31 -6.56
N GLU A 166 -17.03 -12.66 -7.29
CA GLU A 166 -18.42 -12.47 -6.84
C GLU A 166 -18.69 -13.17 -5.51
N LYS A 167 -18.31 -14.46 -5.41
CA LYS A 167 -18.46 -15.24 -4.17
C LYS A 167 -17.70 -14.59 -3.01
N THR A 168 -16.48 -14.12 -3.28
CA THR A 168 -15.63 -13.50 -2.25
C THR A 168 -16.21 -12.16 -1.81
N PHE A 169 -16.64 -11.31 -2.75
CA PHE A 169 -17.34 -10.05 -2.47
C PHE A 169 -18.56 -10.27 -1.56
N LEU A 170 -19.40 -11.27 -1.86
CA LEU A 170 -20.57 -11.60 -1.05
C LEU A 170 -20.18 -12.06 0.37
N GLY A 171 -19.10 -12.84 0.49
CA GLY A 171 -18.53 -13.20 1.78
C GLY A 171 -18.08 -11.98 2.58
N GLU A 172 -17.39 -11.04 1.94
CA GLU A 172 -16.93 -9.80 2.58
C GLU A 172 -18.06 -8.85 2.98
N VAL A 173 -19.19 -8.87 2.26
CA VAL A 173 -20.42 -8.18 2.68
C VAL A 173 -20.94 -8.79 3.97
N GLY A 174 -20.99 -10.13 4.06
CA GLY A 174 -21.37 -10.83 5.28
C GLY A 174 -20.46 -10.51 6.47
N ASN A 175 -19.14 -10.43 6.24
CA ASN A 175 -18.17 -10.02 7.26
C ASN A 175 -18.43 -8.58 7.75
N ALA A 176 -18.73 -7.65 6.83
CA ALA A 176 -19.07 -6.27 7.19
C ALA A 176 -20.36 -6.18 8.00
N GLU A 177 -21.39 -6.95 7.64
CA GLU A 177 -22.65 -7.04 8.39
C GLU A 177 -22.44 -7.62 9.80
N GLU A 178 -21.55 -8.61 9.95
CA GLU A 178 -21.19 -9.15 11.26
C GLU A 178 -20.49 -8.11 12.14
N LEU A 179 -19.51 -7.38 11.58
CA LEU A 179 -18.83 -6.30 12.30
C LEU A 179 -19.82 -5.18 12.69
N ALA A 180 -20.76 -4.84 11.82
CA ALA A 180 -21.76 -3.81 12.07
C ALA A 180 -22.67 -4.11 13.29
N LYS A 181 -22.94 -5.38 13.61
CA LYS A 181 -23.74 -5.78 14.79
C LYS A 181 -23.10 -5.34 16.11
N HIS A 182 -21.79 -5.13 16.12
CA HIS A 182 -21.01 -4.76 17.30
C HIS A 182 -20.82 -3.23 17.42
N ILE A 183 -21.34 -2.45 16.46
CA ILE A 183 -21.19 -1.00 16.43
C ILE A 183 -22.45 -0.36 17.01
N GLU A 184 -22.28 0.43 18.07
CA GLU A 184 -23.37 1.16 18.69
C GLU A 184 -23.86 2.30 17.77
N PRO A 185 -25.18 2.43 17.56
CA PRO A 185 -25.72 3.58 16.83
C PRO A 185 -25.60 4.86 17.67
N GLY A 186 -24.77 5.82 17.24
CA GLY A 186 -24.75 7.18 17.79
C GLY A 186 -23.34 7.77 17.97
N ASN A 187 -23.16 9.00 17.49
CA ASN A 187 -22.06 9.96 17.72
C ASN A 187 -20.61 9.41 17.81
N THR A 188 -20.31 8.28 17.18
CA THR A 188 -18.93 7.84 17.01
C THR A 188 -18.48 8.21 15.62
N GLU A 189 -17.50 9.11 15.54
CA GLU A 189 -16.88 9.48 14.28
C GLU A 189 -16.22 8.24 13.67
N VAL A 190 -16.56 7.92 12.41
CA VAL A 190 -15.99 6.77 11.72
C VAL A 190 -14.51 7.06 11.45
N PRO A 191 -13.58 6.21 11.90
CA PRO A 191 -12.16 6.41 11.68
C PRO A 191 -11.80 6.44 10.19
N ASP A 192 -10.79 7.23 9.82
CA ASP A 192 -10.23 7.22 8.46
C ASP A 192 -9.47 5.91 8.22
N ALA A 193 -10.06 5.04 7.42
CA ALA A 193 -9.50 3.73 7.10
C ALA A 193 -8.17 3.81 6.33
N MET A 194 -8.01 4.80 5.44
CA MET A 194 -6.77 4.96 4.67
C MET A 194 -5.62 5.43 5.55
N GLU A 195 -5.89 6.38 6.46
CA GLU A 195 -4.93 6.79 7.47
C GLU A 195 -4.57 5.64 8.41
N MET A 196 -5.54 4.81 8.82
CA MET A 196 -5.25 3.64 9.63
C MET A 196 -4.37 2.61 8.92
N ILE A 197 -4.58 2.37 7.62
CA ILE A 197 -3.72 1.49 6.81
C ILE A 197 -2.30 2.07 6.76
N PHE A 198 -2.17 3.38 6.55
CA PHE A 198 -0.87 4.06 6.53
C PHE A 198 -0.14 3.94 7.87
N GLN A 199 -0.81 4.28 8.98
CA GLN A 199 -0.21 4.18 10.33
C GLN A 199 0.16 2.74 10.70
N SER A 200 -0.67 1.76 10.31
CA SER A 200 -0.38 0.35 10.53
C SER A 200 0.86 -0.09 9.74
N ALA A 201 1.01 0.36 8.50
CA ALA A 201 2.21 0.10 7.72
C ALA A 201 3.48 0.65 8.38
N LEU A 202 3.42 1.89 8.90
CA LEU A 202 4.55 2.49 9.62
C LEU A 202 4.85 1.76 10.94
N ALA A 203 3.82 1.31 11.66
CA ALA A 203 3.98 0.54 12.89
C ALA A 203 4.66 -0.82 12.62
N LEU A 204 4.24 -1.51 11.55
CA LEU A 204 4.87 -2.75 11.09
C LEU A 204 6.34 -2.51 10.70
N GLY A 205 6.63 -1.45 9.94
CA GLY A 205 8.01 -1.09 9.60
C GLY A 205 8.91 -0.86 10.83
N ARG A 206 8.40 -0.12 11.83
CA ARG A 206 9.11 0.07 13.11
C ARG A 206 9.29 -1.23 13.88
N LYS A 207 8.26 -2.08 13.92
CA LYS A 207 8.34 -3.39 14.57
C LYS A 207 9.39 -4.28 13.90
N GLY A 208 9.45 -4.27 12.57
CA GLY A 208 10.48 -4.94 11.80
C GLY A 208 11.88 -4.47 12.17
N ALA A 209 12.09 -3.16 12.33
CA ALA A 209 13.37 -2.60 12.76
C ALA A 209 13.75 -3.00 14.19
N VAL A 210 12.78 -3.08 15.11
CA VAL A 210 13.01 -3.58 16.47
C VAL A 210 13.43 -5.05 16.45
N ASP A 211 12.73 -5.89 15.68
CA ASP A 211 13.07 -7.32 15.60
C ASP A 211 14.42 -7.54 14.88
N GLU A 212 14.75 -6.74 13.86
CA GLU A 212 16.06 -6.77 13.20
C GLU A 212 17.18 -6.44 14.20
N TYR A 213 16.98 -5.38 15.01
CA TYR A 213 17.91 -5.01 16.07
C TYR A 213 18.06 -6.11 17.14
N MET A 214 16.96 -6.81 17.45
CA MET A 214 16.94 -7.94 18.38
C MET A 214 17.42 -9.27 17.77
N SER A 215 18.05 -9.23 16.58
CA SER A 215 18.54 -10.41 15.84
C SER A 215 17.45 -11.44 15.47
N ARG A 216 16.19 -11.02 15.40
CA ARG A 216 15.05 -11.84 14.95
C ARG A 216 14.75 -11.57 13.48
N ALA A 217 15.68 -11.95 12.62
CA ALA A 217 15.65 -11.60 11.19
C ALA A 217 14.40 -12.09 10.46
N GLU A 218 13.88 -13.28 10.79
CA GLU A 218 12.65 -13.83 10.19
C GLU A 218 11.44 -12.91 10.45
N ASN A 219 11.24 -12.50 11.70
CA ASN A 219 10.17 -11.58 12.08
C ASN A 219 10.34 -10.22 11.42
N ALA A 220 11.57 -9.71 11.38
CA ALA A 220 11.87 -8.44 10.72
C ALA A 220 11.46 -8.46 9.24
N VAL A 221 11.87 -9.50 8.50
CA VAL A 221 11.54 -9.67 7.08
C VAL A 221 10.03 -9.75 6.86
N MET A 222 9.32 -10.45 7.75
CA MET A 222 7.87 -10.56 7.71
C MET A 222 7.20 -9.20 7.94
N PHE A 223 7.60 -8.46 8.97
CA PHE A 223 7.02 -7.14 9.26
C PHE A 223 7.33 -6.10 8.17
N TYR A 224 8.55 -6.08 7.63
CA TYR A 224 8.86 -5.25 6.47
C TYR A 224 8.04 -5.63 5.26
N SER A 225 7.82 -6.94 5.00
CA SER A 225 6.97 -7.39 3.90
C SER A 225 5.54 -6.88 4.04
N LYS A 226 4.97 -6.97 5.25
CA LYS A 226 3.60 -6.49 5.49
C LYS A 226 3.50 -4.97 5.34
N ALA A 227 4.46 -4.23 5.88
CA ALA A 227 4.53 -2.77 5.74
C ALA A 227 4.57 -2.33 4.26
N VAL A 228 5.42 -2.96 3.45
CA VAL A 228 5.54 -2.67 2.02
C VAL A 228 4.22 -2.94 1.29
N ARG A 229 3.54 -4.06 1.56
CA ARG A 229 2.25 -4.38 0.91
C ARG A 229 1.19 -3.32 1.17
N LEU A 230 1.08 -2.83 2.41
CA LEU A 230 0.12 -1.79 2.76
C LEU A 230 0.45 -0.43 2.12
N LEU A 231 1.74 -0.04 2.09
CA LEU A 231 2.17 1.20 1.42
C LEU A 231 1.98 1.13 -0.10
N ALA A 232 2.29 -0.02 -0.69
CA ALA A 232 2.09 -0.26 -2.13
C ALA A 232 0.60 -0.18 -2.50
N PHE A 233 -0.29 -0.75 -1.67
CA PHE A 233 -1.73 -0.58 -1.83
C PHE A 233 -2.14 0.91 -1.86
N LEU A 234 -1.69 1.69 -0.87
CA LEU A 234 -2.01 3.12 -0.79
C LEU A 234 -1.50 3.89 -2.01
N GLN A 235 -0.33 3.53 -2.54
CA GLN A 235 0.26 4.21 -3.68
C GLN A 235 -0.39 3.83 -5.02
N VAL A 236 -0.73 2.55 -5.21
CA VAL A 236 -1.11 2.01 -6.53
C VAL A 236 -2.62 1.80 -6.66
N GLU A 237 -3.23 1.06 -5.73
CA GLU A 237 -4.62 0.62 -5.89
C GLU A 237 -5.62 1.60 -5.26
N ALA A 238 -5.31 2.16 -4.10
CA ALA A 238 -6.21 3.04 -3.35
C ALA A 238 -6.73 4.24 -4.17
N PRO A 239 -5.92 4.95 -4.99
CA PRO A 239 -6.41 6.06 -5.83
C PRO A 239 -7.41 5.63 -6.91
N SER A 240 -7.44 4.33 -7.24
CA SER A 240 -8.31 3.77 -8.26
C SER A 240 -9.64 3.25 -7.71
N LEU A 241 -9.81 3.25 -6.39
CA LEU A 241 -11.04 2.80 -5.73
C LEU A 241 -12.12 3.88 -5.79
N ILE A 242 -13.36 3.45 -6.02
CA ILE A 242 -14.53 4.33 -6.03
C ILE A 242 -14.96 4.57 -4.57
N LEU A 243 -14.32 5.53 -3.93
CA LEU A 243 -14.59 5.96 -2.55
C LEU A 243 -15.31 7.31 -2.52
N ASN A 244 -16.02 7.58 -1.43
CA ASN A 244 -16.67 8.87 -1.19
C ASN A 244 -16.30 9.39 0.21
N PRO A 245 -15.43 10.41 0.34
CA PRO A 245 -14.76 11.11 -0.75
C PRO A 245 -13.71 10.25 -1.49
N PRO A 246 -13.35 10.58 -2.74
CA PRO A 246 -12.28 9.88 -3.46
C PRO A 246 -10.94 10.00 -2.73
N PHE A 247 -10.18 8.90 -2.69
CA PHE A 247 -8.82 8.94 -2.17
C PHE A 247 -7.90 9.57 -3.22
N SER A 248 -7.14 10.59 -2.81
CA SER A 248 -6.20 11.28 -3.70
C SER A 248 -4.89 11.54 -2.97
N LEU A 249 -3.79 11.33 -3.69
CA LEU A 249 -2.44 11.62 -3.20
C LEU A 249 -1.89 12.83 -3.92
N THR A 250 -1.24 13.72 -3.17
CA THR A 250 -0.43 14.78 -3.78
C THR A 250 0.84 14.17 -4.39
N ASN A 251 1.51 14.90 -5.30
CA ASN A 251 2.82 14.47 -5.82
C ASN A 251 3.85 14.29 -4.69
N SER A 252 3.78 15.12 -3.65
CA SER A 252 4.66 15.00 -2.48
C SER A 252 4.38 13.71 -1.72
N ASP A 253 3.11 13.37 -1.49
CA ASP A 253 2.75 12.15 -0.77
C ASP A 253 3.11 10.90 -1.55
N ARG A 254 2.91 10.90 -2.88
CA ARG A 254 3.39 9.82 -3.76
C ARG A 254 4.89 9.60 -3.62
N TYR A 255 5.68 10.67 -3.68
CA TYR A 255 7.13 10.58 -3.51
C TYR A 255 7.53 10.05 -2.14
N ARG A 256 6.84 10.50 -1.08
CA ARG A 256 7.07 10.02 0.29
C ARG A 256 6.75 8.54 0.45
N LEU A 257 5.62 8.07 -0.07
CA LEU A 257 5.25 6.66 -0.06
C LEU A 257 6.28 5.80 -0.80
N GLN A 258 6.69 6.24 -2.00
CA GLN A 258 7.71 5.54 -2.77
C GLN A 258 9.03 5.42 -1.99
N ASN A 259 9.49 6.52 -1.37
CA ASN A 259 10.70 6.51 -0.57
C ASN A 259 10.59 5.57 0.65
N TYR A 260 9.44 5.52 1.33
CA TYR A 260 9.24 4.55 2.42
C TYR A 260 9.29 3.10 1.92
N ILE A 261 8.66 2.80 0.77
CA ILE A 261 8.70 1.48 0.14
C ILE A 261 10.14 1.09 -0.19
N ASP A 262 10.91 1.99 -0.80
CA ASP A 262 12.29 1.72 -1.21
C ASP A 262 13.21 1.44 -0.01
N VAL A 263 13.09 2.25 1.06
CA VAL A 263 13.85 2.05 2.29
C VAL A 263 13.50 0.71 2.94
N LEU A 264 12.21 0.37 3.04
CA LEU A 264 11.77 -0.90 3.64
C LEU A 264 12.20 -2.11 2.80
N ASN A 265 12.12 -2.04 1.48
CA ASN A 265 12.60 -3.10 0.58
C ASN A 265 14.11 -3.31 0.70
N ASN A 266 14.88 -2.22 0.76
CA ASN A 266 16.32 -2.31 0.97
C ASN A 266 16.65 -3.02 2.29
N ARG A 267 16.02 -2.59 3.39
CA ARG A 267 16.22 -3.20 4.71
C ARG A 267 15.78 -4.66 4.74
N GLN A 268 14.64 -4.99 4.13
CA GLN A 268 14.18 -6.37 4.00
C GLN A 268 15.21 -7.24 3.26
N SER A 269 15.80 -6.74 2.18
CA SER A 269 16.84 -7.45 1.42
C SER A 269 18.09 -7.71 2.25
N VAL A 270 18.52 -6.72 3.04
CA VAL A 270 19.65 -6.85 3.98
C VAL A 270 19.34 -7.91 5.04
N SER A 271 18.18 -7.84 5.70
CA SER A 271 17.80 -8.82 6.73
C SER A 271 17.67 -10.24 6.17
N LYS A 272 17.13 -10.40 4.95
CA LYS A 272 17.10 -11.70 4.25
C LYS A 272 18.50 -12.24 4.00
N SER A 273 19.43 -11.38 3.57
CA SER A 273 20.81 -11.78 3.30
C SER A 273 21.55 -12.21 4.57
N GLN A 274 21.35 -11.49 5.68
CA GLN A 274 21.91 -11.84 6.99
C GLN A 274 21.36 -13.20 7.49
N MET A 275 20.05 -13.41 7.37
CA MET A 275 19.41 -14.69 7.72
C MET A 275 20.02 -15.86 6.94
N MET A 276 20.21 -15.71 5.63
CA MET A 276 20.84 -16.74 4.78
C MET A 276 22.31 -16.99 5.12
N ALA A 277 23.04 -15.96 5.58
CA ALA A 277 24.44 -16.11 5.99
C ALA A 277 24.57 -16.91 7.29
N LEU A 278 23.68 -16.69 8.26
CA LEU A 278 23.67 -17.44 9.53
C LEU A 278 23.38 -18.93 9.31
N LEU A 279 22.37 -19.26 8.50
CA LEU A 279 22.03 -20.65 8.17
C LEU A 279 23.21 -21.39 7.52
N LYS A 280 23.94 -20.73 6.60
CA LYS A 280 25.13 -21.31 5.96
C LYS A 280 26.28 -21.58 6.93
N CYS A 281 26.42 -20.78 7.98
CA CYS A 281 27.45 -21.01 9.01
C CYS A 281 27.08 -22.20 9.92
N GLU A 282 25.80 -22.39 10.23
CA GLU A 282 25.34 -23.53 11.03
C GLU A 282 25.53 -24.86 10.28
N ASP A 283 25.22 -24.91 8.99
CA ASP A 283 25.41 -26.12 8.16
C ASP A 283 26.89 -26.54 8.03
N GLN A 284 27.81 -25.56 8.03
CA GLN A 284 29.26 -25.82 7.98
C GLN A 284 29.84 -26.30 9.31
N HIS A 285 29.22 -25.97 10.43
CA HIS A 285 29.62 -26.47 11.75
C HIS A 285 29.08 -27.86 12.08
N CYS A 286 28.11 -28.37 11.31
CA CYS A 286 27.56 -29.73 11.44
C CYS A 286 28.12 -30.75 10.44
N SER A 287 29.15 -30.40 9.65
CA SER A 287 29.81 -31.33 8.73
C SER A 287 30.99 -32.05 9.43
N PRO A 288 31.05 -33.40 9.42
CA PRO A 288 32.05 -34.20 10.15
C PRO A 288 33.47 -34.11 9.59
#